data_AF-A0A953US55-F1
#
_entry.id   AF-A0A953US55-F1
#
_cell.length_a   1.000
_cell.length_b   1.000
_cell.length_c   1.000
_cell.angle_alpha   90.00
_cell.angle_beta   90.00
_cell.angle_gamma   90.00
#
_symmetry.space_group_name_H-M   'P 1'
#
loop_
_entity.id
_entity.type
_entity.pdbx_description
1 polymer ?
#
loop_
_entity_poly.entity_id
_entity_poly.type
_entity_poly.pdbx_seq_one_letter_code
_entity_poly.pdbx_strand_id
1 'polypeptide(L)'
;MTRRTLLWMPLALAAQSMRPRVEITWIKGSSVPEEFARESVVFPRAYTCCPAAGLAKKALETGRFPHAARPNDPSISTLLGSSGSSSEGITVLTAESGIGEDSPVQRSILVPLAIRWPGKLKPRVAGELLISHADVLPTLLALLGIAPPEGLQGRDLSKLIQSGAGEVPDSVYCEGRIGMPGEWRAVIRGYDKLVIRPQEEATRLYNLADDPAEETDLAHDREHELTRDSMLALARQWMRKLGDGVDPSGLRLRN
;
A
#
# COMPACT_ATOMS: atom_id res chain seq x y z
N MET A 1 -34.80 -24.78 -45.87
CA MET A 1 -34.19 -23.49 -45.48
C MET A 1 -34.21 -23.40 -43.96
N THR A 2 -33.11 -23.75 -43.29
CA THR A 2 -33.05 -23.81 -41.83
C THR A 2 -32.01 -22.78 -41.37
N ARG A 3 -32.48 -21.61 -40.92
CA ARG A 3 -31.60 -20.56 -40.37
C ARG A 3 -31.16 -20.99 -38.97
N ARG A 4 -29.89 -21.40 -38.84
CA ARG A 4 -29.19 -21.47 -37.55
C ARG A 4 -28.80 -20.05 -37.15
N THR A 5 -29.54 -19.47 -36.22
CA THR A 5 -29.13 -18.25 -35.53
C THR A 5 -27.98 -18.61 -34.59
N LEU A 6 -26.75 -18.36 -35.03
CA LEU A 6 -25.59 -18.35 -34.14
C LEU A 6 -25.76 -17.17 -33.19
N LEU A 7 -26.09 -17.45 -31.93
CA LEU A 7 -26.01 -16.45 -30.85
C LEU A 7 -24.53 -16.06 -30.71
N TRP A 8 -24.18 -14.92 -31.30
CA TRP A 8 -22.93 -14.25 -31.04
C TRP A 8 -23.05 -13.60 -29.66
N MET A 9 -22.57 -14.29 -28.61
CA MET A 9 -22.29 -13.61 -27.36
C MET A 9 -21.17 -12.61 -27.62
N PRO A 10 -21.33 -11.32 -27.27
CA PRO A 10 -20.25 -10.36 -27.39
C PRO A 10 -19.06 -10.83 -26.54
N LEU A 11 -17.85 -10.86 -27.12
CA LEU A 11 -16.60 -11.30 -26.46
C LEU A 11 -16.37 -10.69 -25.06
N ALA A 12 -16.94 -9.51 -24.79
CA ALA A 12 -16.86 -8.83 -23.50
C ALA A 12 -17.56 -9.59 -22.35
N LEU A 13 -18.63 -10.35 -22.64
CA LEU A 13 -19.39 -11.06 -21.61
C LEU A 13 -18.77 -12.44 -21.27
N ALA A 14 -18.16 -13.10 -22.26
CA ALA A 14 -17.42 -14.35 -22.05
C ALA A 14 -16.11 -14.14 -21.27
N ALA A 15 -15.52 -12.95 -21.32
CA ALA A 15 -14.30 -12.60 -20.57
C ALA A 15 -14.54 -12.35 -19.07
N GLN A 16 -15.79 -12.14 -18.63
CA GLN A 16 -16.11 -11.96 -17.20
C GLN A 16 -16.21 -13.30 -16.45
N SER A 17 -16.51 -14.42 -17.12
CA SER A 17 -16.69 -15.72 -16.46
C SER A 17 -15.38 -16.47 -16.13
N MET A 18 -14.21 -15.89 -16.44
CA MET A 18 -12.90 -16.54 -16.32
C MET A 18 -11.87 -15.74 -15.52
N ARG A 19 -12.26 -14.63 -14.89
CA ARG A 19 -11.33 -13.82 -14.10
C ARG A 19 -10.98 -14.52 -12.79
N PRO A 20 -9.69 -14.57 -12.40
CA PRO A 20 -9.29 -15.10 -11.10
C PRO A 20 -10.00 -14.34 -9.98
N ARG A 21 -10.41 -15.07 -8.93
CA ARG A 21 -10.98 -14.44 -7.74
C ARG A 21 -9.86 -13.71 -6.99
N VAL A 22 -10.14 -12.51 -6.48
CA VAL A 22 -9.28 -11.86 -5.49
C VAL A 22 -9.98 -11.90 -4.14
N GLU A 23 -9.27 -12.37 -3.12
CA GLU A 23 -9.72 -12.39 -1.74
C GLU A 23 -8.73 -11.63 -0.87
N ILE A 24 -9.24 -10.72 -0.04
CA ILE A 24 -8.44 -10.00 0.95
C ILE A 24 -8.86 -10.47 2.33
N THR A 25 -7.94 -11.12 3.03
CA THR A 25 -8.13 -11.63 4.39
C THR A 25 -7.47 -10.66 5.37
N TRP A 26 -8.31 -10.01 6.17
CA TRP A 26 -7.87 -9.13 7.25
C TRP A 26 -7.67 -9.94 8.53
N ILE A 27 -6.47 -9.88 9.11
CA ILE A 27 -6.14 -10.58 10.35
C ILE A 27 -5.98 -9.61 11.52
N LYS A 28 -6.18 -10.14 12.73
CA LYS A 28 -5.72 -9.49 13.95
C LYS A 28 -4.35 -10.06 14.30
N GLY A 29 -3.33 -9.22 14.40
CA GLY A 29 -1.98 -9.63 14.73
C GLY A 29 -0.91 -8.98 13.87
N SER A 30 0.35 -9.21 14.22
CA SER A 30 1.51 -8.57 13.62
C SER A 30 2.33 -9.49 12.70
N SER A 31 1.88 -10.73 12.47
CA SER A 31 2.62 -11.72 11.67
C SER A 31 1.72 -12.51 10.72
N VAL A 32 2.30 -12.95 9.60
CA VAL A 32 1.64 -13.85 8.65
C VAL A 32 1.67 -15.27 9.21
N PRO A 33 0.53 -15.99 9.27
CA PRO A 33 0.51 -17.39 9.70
C PRO A 33 1.46 -18.27 8.88
N GLU A 34 2.19 -19.17 9.54
CA GLU A 34 3.27 -19.95 8.91
C GLU A 34 2.78 -20.80 7.72
N GLU A 35 1.61 -21.43 7.85
CA GLU A 35 1.01 -22.23 6.77
C GLU A 35 0.73 -21.38 5.52
N PHE A 36 0.21 -20.17 5.70
CA PHE A 36 -0.02 -19.24 4.59
C PHE A 36 1.30 -18.73 4.01
N ALA A 37 2.28 -18.42 4.87
CA ALA A 37 3.59 -17.93 4.46
C ALA A 37 4.34 -18.92 3.55
N ARG A 38 4.25 -20.23 3.82
CA ARG A 38 4.89 -21.30 3.01
C ARG A 38 4.41 -21.34 1.56
N GLU A 39 3.23 -20.82 1.28
CA GLU A 39 2.61 -20.81 -0.05
C GLU A 39 2.56 -19.42 -0.69
N SER A 40 3.16 -18.41 -0.05
CA SER A 40 2.99 -17.01 -0.42
C SER A 40 4.31 -16.30 -0.71
N VAL A 41 4.20 -15.17 -1.40
CA VAL A 41 5.23 -14.12 -1.32
C VAL A 41 4.97 -13.31 -0.06
N VAL A 42 5.87 -13.38 0.92
CA VAL A 42 5.78 -12.68 2.20
C VAL A 42 6.59 -11.40 2.17
N PHE A 43 6.03 -10.30 2.66
CA PHE A 43 6.66 -8.98 2.67
C PHE A 43 6.96 -8.55 4.10
N PRO A 44 8.20 -8.72 4.59
CA PRO A 44 8.58 -8.33 5.95
C PRO A 44 8.47 -6.82 6.19
N ARG A 45 8.51 -6.04 5.12
CA ARG A 45 8.54 -4.56 5.15
C ARG A 45 7.32 -3.95 4.47
N ALA A 46 6.16 -4.44 4.87
CA ALA A 46 4.87 -3.90 4.44
C ALA A 46 4.33 -2.89 5.44
N TYR A 47 3.84 -1.77 4.91
CA TYR A 47 3.36 -0.65 5.69
C TYR A 47 1.92 -0.34 5.32
N THR A 48 1.08 -0.13 6.34
CA THR A 48 -0.17 0.61 6.12
C THR A 48 0.18 2.07 5.88
N CYS A 49 -0.38 2.68 4.85
CA CYS A 49 -0.20 4.11 4.64
C CYS A 49 -0.99 4.95 5.66
N CYS A 50 -1.92 4.34 6.41
CA CYS A 50 -2.61 5.01 7.51
C CYS A 50 -3.12 4.00 8.54
N PRO A 51 -2.63 4.01 9.78
CA PRO A 51 -2.97 3.02 10.79
C PRO A 51 -4.34 3.27 11.46
N ALA A 52 -5.32 3.71 10.68
CA ALA A 52 -6.73 3.82 11.05
C ALA A 52 -7.55 2.85 10.19
N ALA A 53 -8.28 1.93 10.83
CA ALA A 53 -8.90 0.75 10.22
C ALA A 53 -9.60 1.01 8.87
N GLY A 54 -10.56 1.94 8.86
CA GLY A 54 -11.33 2.28 7.66
C GLY A 54 -10.51 2.92 6.54
N LEU A 55 -9.47 3.68 6.89
CA LEU A 55 -8.61 4.36 5.91
C LEU A 55 -7.57 3.41 5.32
N ALA A 56 -7.01 2.51 6.13
CA ALA A 56 -6.11 1.45 5.66
C ALA A 56 -6.77 0.57 4.61
N LYS A 57 -7.97 0.06 4.93
CA LYS A 57 -8.75 -0.76 4.00
C LYS A 57 -9.07 -0.01 2.72
N LYS A 58 -9.50 1.24 2.84
CA LYS A 58 -9.82 2.07 1.67
C LYS A 58 -8.59 2.25 0.78
N ALA A 59 -7.43 2.57 1.35
CA ALA A 59 -6.22 2.75 0.58
C ALA A 59 -5.77 1.49 -0.16
N LEU A 60 -5.88 0.32 0.49
CA LEU A 60 -5.60 -0.96 -0.13
C LEU A 60 -6.56 -1.24 -1.30
N GLU A 61 -7.85 -0.96 -1.11
CA GLU A 61 -8.89 -1.26 -2.09
C GLU A 61 -8.97 -0.28 -3.27
N THR A 62 -8.50 0.97 -3.10
CA THR A 62 -8.58 2.02 -4.13
C THR A 62 -7.22 2.42 -4.71
N GLY A 63 -6.12 1.98 -4.10
CA GLY A 63 -4.76 2.38 -4.49
C GLY A 63 -4.46 3.87 -4.30
N ARG A 64 -5.24 4.57 -3.47
CA ARG A 64 -5.10 5.99 -3.15
C ARG A 64 -4.75 6.17 -1.68
N PHE A 65 -3.94 7.17 -1.39
CA PHE A 65 -3.67 7.59 -0.03
C PHE A 65 -4.91 8.25 0.58
N PRO A 66 -5.17 8.07 1.87
CA PRO A 66 -6.38 8.57 2.52
C PRO A 66 -6.72 10.05 2.31
N HIS A 67 -5.74 10.97 2.24
CA HIS A 67 -6.01 12.39 1.96
C HIS A 67 -6.66 12.62 0.58
N ALA A 68 -6.40 11.74 -0.38
CA ALA A 68 -6.91 11.83 -1.75
C ALA A 68 -8.05 10.84 -2.05
N ALA A 69 -8.34 9.92 -1.12
CA ALA A 69 -9.36 8.89 -1.28
C ALA A 69 -10.77 9.48 -1.15
N ARG A 70 -11.61 9.24 -2.14
CA ARG A 70 -12.98 9.75 -2.24
C ARG A 70 -14.00 8.66 -1.90
N PRO A 71 -15.20 9.00 -1.40
CA PRO A 71 -16.27 8.03 -1.15
C PRO A 71 -16.56 7.12 -2.34
N ASN A 72 -16.54 7.67 -3.55
CA ASN A 72 -16.94 6.99 -4.80
C ASN A 72 -15.77 6.41 -5.61
N ASP A 73 -14.54 6.39 -5.07
CA ASP A 73 -13.43 5.75 -5.77
C ASP A 73 -13.74 4.26 -5.97
N PRO A 74 -13.54 3.71 -7.19
CA PRO A 74 -13.83 2.32 -7.47
C PRO A 74 -12.93 1.43 -6.61
N SER A 75 -13.54 0.55 -5.82
CA SER A 75 -12.80 -0.44 -5.05
C SER A 75 -12.38 -1.61 -5.95
N ILE A 76 -11.47 -2.43 -5.45
CA ILE A 76 -11.09 -3.68 -6.09
C ILE A 76 -12.29 -4.58 -6.43
N SER A 77 -13.29 -4.67 -5.56
CA SER A 77 -14.49 -5.48 -5.81
C SER A 77 -15.34 -4.92 -6.93
N THR A 78 -15.44 -3.59 -7.05
CA THR A 78 -16.10 -2.92 -8.18
C THR A 78 -15.37 -3.17 -9.50
N LEU A 79 -14.03 -3.13 -9.49
CA LEU A 79 -13.21 -3.32 -10.70
C LEU A 79 -13.20 -4.76 -11.20
N LEU A 80 -13.28 -5.73 -10.29
CA LEU A 80 -13.24 -7.15 -10.62
C LEU A 80 -14.62 -7.76 -10.94
N GLY A 81 -15.71 -7.12 -10.48
CA GLY A 81 -17.06 -7.68 -10.51
C GLY A 81 -17.24 -8.79 -9.46
N SER A 82 -18.49 -9.03 -9.04
CA SER A 82 -18.82 -10.03 -8.01
C SER A 82 -18.32 -11.43 -8.41
N SER A 83 -17.15 -11.81 -7.89
CA SER A 83 -16.56 -13.15 -7.79
C SER A 83 -16.81 -14.12 -8.93
N GLY A 84 -15.79 -14.32 -9.77
CA GLY A 84 -15.65 -15.57 -10.53
C GLY A 84 -15.69 -16.78 -9.59
N SER A 85 -16.36 -17.85 -10.03
CA SER A 85 -16.51 -19.14 -9.34
C SER A 85 -15.25 -20.02 -9.42
N SER A 86 -14.08 -19.44 -9.72
CA SER A 86 -12.85 -20.20 -9.94
C SER A 86 -12.20 -20.61 -8.61
N SER A 87 -11.72 -21.86 -8.53
CA SER A 87 -10.82 -22.32 -7.48
C SER A 87 -9.41 -21.72 -7.59
N GLU A 88 -9.11 -21.02 -8.70
CA GLU A 88 -7.89 -20.27 -8.92
C GLU A 88 -8.09 -18.78 -8.61
N GLY A 89 -7.27 -18.25 -7.70
CA GLY A 89 -7.37 -16.87 -7.27
C GLY A 89 -6.13 -16.36 -6.55
N ILE A 90 -6.09 -15.05 -6.36
CA ILE A 90 -5.09 -14.36 -5.55
C ILE A 90 -5.68 -14.13 -4.16
N THR A 91 -4.98 -14.59 -3.14
CA THR A 91 -5.31 -14.24 -1.75
C THR A 91 -4.27 -13.25 -1.22
N VAL A 92 -4.73 -12.12 -0.70
CA VAL A 92 -3.92 -11.15 0.04
C VAL A 92 -4.26 -11.28 1.52
N LEU A 93 -3.27 -11.51 2.36
CA LEU A 93 -3.43 -11.52 3.81
C LEU A 93 -2.71 -10.31 4.39
N THR A 94 -3.40 -9.49 5.18
CA THR A 94 -2.82 -8.32 5.85
C THR A 94 -3.56 -7.96 7.14
N ALA A 95 -3.02 -7.02 7.92
CA ALA A 95 -3.74 -6.31 8.97
C ALA A 95 -4.05 -4.86 8.54
N GLU A 96 -5.06 -4.23 9.15
CA GLU A 96 -5.39 -2.81 8.91
C GLU A 96 -4.34 -1.87 9.52
N SER A 97 -3.91 -2.21 10.72
CA SER A 97 -2.85 -1.53 11.45
C SER A 97 -2.19 -2.51 12.41
N GLY A 98 -1.01 -2.14 12.90
CA GLY A 98 -0.38 -2.81 14.02
C GLY A 98 -0.83 -2.23 15.38
N ILE A 99 0.01 -2.38 16.40
CA ILE A 99 -0.28 -1.97 17.76
C ILE A 99 -0.07 -0.46 17.93
N GLY A 100 -1.03 0.22 18.56
CA GLY A 100 -0.92 1.64 18.92
C GLY A 100 -1.67 2.62 18.03
N GLU A 101 -2.65 2.13 17.25
CA GLU A 101 -3.71 2.81 16.46
C GLU A 101 -3.54 4.32 16.18
N ASP A 102 -3.57 4.68 14.89
CA ASP A 102 -3.46 6.06 14.37
C ASP A 102 -2.21 6.85 14.87
N SER A 103 -1.12 6.12 15.12
CA SER A 103 0.16 6.64 15.61
C SER A 103 1.27 6.39 14.59
N PRO A 104 2.25 7.29 14.44
CA PRO A 104 3.34 7.11 13.49
C PRO A 104 4.31 5.99 13.88
N VAL A 105 4.22 5.39 15.07
CA VAL A 105 5.19 4.39 15.57
C VAL A 105 5.25 3.14 14.69
N GLN A 106 6.43 2.54 14.59
CA GLN A 106 6.76 1.41 13.72
C GLN A 106 5.83 0.24 13.97
N ARG A 107 5.57 -0.09 15.23
CA ARG A 107 4.62 -1.15 15.61
C ARG A 107 3.18 -0.89 15.18
N SER A 108 2.79 0.34 14.83
CA SER A 108 1.45 0.72 14.37
C SER A 108 1.36 0.71 12.84
N ILE A 109 2.40 1.18 12.14
CA ILE A 109 2.40 1.30 10.67
C ILE A 109 2.95 0.07 9.95
N LEU A 110 3.83 -0.72 10.57
CA LEU A 110 4.32 -1.97 9.99
C LEU A 110 3.26 -3.05 10.17
N VAL A 111 2.86 -3.69 9.08
CA VAL A 111 1.78 -4.68 9.06
C VAL A 111 2.25 -5.98 8.39
N PRO A 112 1.73 -7.14 8.81
CA PRO A 112 1.95 -8.36 8.05
C PRO A 112 1.35 -8.21 6.66
N LEU A 113 2.04 -8.68 5.62
CA LEU A 113 1.49 -8.78 4.27
C LEU A 113 2.04 -10.03 3.58
N ALA A 114 1.14 -10.79 2.97
CA ALA A 114 1.49 -11.89 2.10
C ALA A 114 0.51 -12.01 0.93
N ILE A 115 1.04 -12.36 -0.24
CA ILE A 115 0.25 -12.56 -1.47
C ILE A 115 0.45 -13.98 -1.95
N ARG A 116 -0.63 -14.74 -2.03
CA ARG A 116 -0.67 -16.12 -2.53
C ARG A 116 -1.35 -16.16 -3.89
N TRP A 117 -0.70 -16.79 -4.86
CA TRP A 117 -1.34 -17.14 -6.13
C TRP A 117 -0.82 -18.50 -6.61
N PRO A 118 -1.54 -19.60 -6.30
CA PRO A 118 -1.09 -20.96 -6.61
C PRO A 118 -0.79 -21.13 -8.10
N GLY A 119 0.36 -21.73 -8.41
CA GLY A 119 0.80 -21.99 -9.79
C GLY A 119 1.23 -20.75 -10.59
N LYS A 120 1.12 -19.52 -10.03
CA LYS A 120 1.49 -18.27 -10.72
C LYS A 120 2.57 -17.48 -9.99
N LEU A 121 2.57 -17.49 -8.66
CA LEU A 121 3.61 -16.90 -7.83
C LEU A 121 4.37 -17.99 -7.08
N LYS A 122 5.71 -17.93 -7.16
CA LYS A 122 6.57 -18.82 -6.40
C LYS A 122 6.65 -18.33 -4.94
N PRO A 123 6.38 -19.18 -3.93
CA PRO A 123 6.52 -18.80 -2.53
C PRO A 123 7.95 -18.38 -2.20
N ARG A 124 8.09 -17.27 -1.47
CA ARG A 124 9.39 -16.72 -1.03
C ARG A 124 9.19 -15.55 -0.06
N VAL A 125 10.26 -15.15 0.61
CA VAL A 125 10.32 -13.85 1.31
C VAL A 125 10.78 -12.77 0.33
N ALA A 126 10.15 -11.60 0.37
CA ALA A 126 10.46 -10.44 -0.48
C ALA A 126 11.54 -9.52 0.10
N GLY A 127 12.41 -10.05 0.97
CA GLY A 127 13.54 -9.35 1.55
C GLY A 127 13.18 -7.97 2.08
N GLU A 128 13.94 -6.97 1.63
CA GLU A 128 13.83 -5.58 2.05
C GLU A 128 12.86 -4.73 1.20
N LEU A 129 12.04 -5.36 0.36
CA LEU A 129 11.10 -4.63 -0.50
C LEU A 129 10.08 -3.84 0.33
N LEU A 130 10.14 -2.51 0.24
CA LEU A 130 9.18 -1.62 0.85
C LEU A 130 7.89 -1.59 0.05
N ILE A 131 6.78 -1.97 0.67
CA ILE A 131 5.45 -1.99 0.05
C ILE A 131 4.44 -1.25 0.94
N SER A 132 3.61 -0.42 0.32
CA SER A 132 2.48 0.27 0.96
C SER A 132 1.18 -0.47 0.64
N HIS A 133 0.18 -0.39 1.52
CA HIS A 133 -1.19 -0.80 1.17
C HIS A 133 -1.69 -0.18 -0.13
N ALA A 134 -1.36 1.09 -0.41
CA ALA A 134 -1.76 1.74 -1.66
C ALA A 134 -1.19 1.05 -2.91
N ASP A 135 -0.06 0.34 -2.80
CA ASP A 135 0.56 -0.39 -3.92
C ASP A 135 -0.18 -1.70 -4.26
N VAL A 136 -1.05 -2.21 -3.38
CA VAL A 136 -1.69 -3.52 -3.54
C VAL A 136 -2.66 -3.55 -4.72
N LEU A 137 -3.59 -2.58 -4.83
CA LEU A 137 -4.52 -2.54 -5.97
C LEU A 137 -3.80 -2.48 -7.33
N PRO A 138 -2.92 -1.49 -7.63
CA PRO A 138 -2.26 -1.42 -8.93
C PRO A 138 -1.46 -2.69 -9.24
N THR A 139 -0.80 -3.27 -8.24
CA THR A 139 -0.11 -4.55 -8.36
C THR A 139 -1.05 -5.70 -8.73
N LEU A 140 -2.21 -5.82 -8.08
CA LEU A 140 -3.19 -6.86 -8.39
C LEU A 140 -3.78 -6.69 -9.78
N LEU A 141 -4.10 -5.46 -10.19
CA LEU A 141 -4.60 -5.18 -11.54
C LEU A 141 -3.58 -5.59 -12.61
N ALA A 142 -2.31 -5.24 -12.41
CA ALA A 142 -1.22 -5.62 -13.32
C ALA A 142 -1.01 -7.14 -13.37
N LEU A 143 -1.01 -7.81 -12.20
CA LEU A 143 -0.95 -9.27 -12.09
C LEU A 143 -2.08 -9.98 -12.86
N LEU A 144 -3.28 -9.38 -12.87
CA LEU A 144 -4.47 -9.89 -13.55
C LEU A 144 -4.58 -9.44 -15.03
N GLY A 145 -3.67 -8.60 -15.51
CA GLY A 145 -3.73 -8.02 -16.87
C GLY A 145 -4.90 -7.05 -17.06
N ILE A 146 -5.36 -6.41 -16.00
CA ILE A 146 -6.46 -5.43 -16.02
C ILE A 146 -5.86 -4.03 -16.10
N ALA A 147 -6.36 -3.21 -17.02
CA ALA A 147 -5.94 -1.82 -17.14
C ALA A 147 -6.32 -1.04 -15.86
N PRO A 148 -5.36 -0.32 -15.23
CA PRO A 148 -5.66 0.45 -14.04
C PRO A 148 -6.56 1.66 -14.37
N PRO A 149 -7.51 2.02 -13.49
CA PRO A 149 -8.22 3.28 -13.61
C PRO A 149 -7.27 4.47 -13.40
N GLU A 150 -7.69 5.66 -13.82
CA GLU A 150 -6.90 6.88 -13.62
C GLU A 150 -6.80 7.29 -12.15
N GLY A 151 -5.66 7.90 -11.81
CA GLY A 151 -5.43 8.51 -10.50
C GLY A 151 -5.15 7.53 -9.36
N LEU A 152 -4.75 6.29 -9.66
CA LEU A 152 -4.04 5.46 -8.68
C LEU A 152 -2.75 6.18 -8.26
N GLN A 153 -2.46 6.18 -6.96
CA GLN A 153 -1.25 6.78 -6.41
C GLN A 153 -0.21 5.72 -6.01
N GLY A 154 -0.66 4.51 -5.71
CA GLY A 154 0.21 3.36 -5.48
C GLY A 154 0.97 2.92 -6.72
N ARG A 155 2.01 2.12 -6.49
CA ARG A 155 2.94 1.62 -7.51
C ARG A 155 2.56 0.21 -7.92
N ASP A 156 2.75 -0.10 -9.20
CA ASP A 156 2.75 -1.47 -9.69
C ASP A 156 4.06 -2.18 -9.33
N LEU A 157 3.97 -3.18 -8.44
CA LEU A 157 5.10 -4.02 -8.03
C LEU A 157 5.03 -5.43 -8.62
N SER A 158 4.14 -5.69 -9.58
CA SER A 158 3.89 -7.02 -10.15
C SER A 158 5.15 -7.69 -10.69
N LYS A 159 6.00 -6.96 -11.43
CA LYS A 159 7.26 -7.47 -11.99
C LYS A 159 8.26 -7.88 -10.90
N LEU A 160 8.39 -7.07 -9.85
CA LEU A 160 9.22 -7.38 -8.69
C LEU A 160 8.71 -8.62 -7.95
N ILE A 161 7.39 -8.74 -7.81
CA ILE A 161 6.77 -9.89 -7.14
C ILE A 161 6.98 -11.17 -7.96
N GLN A 162 6.73 -11.12 -9.28
CA GLN A 162 6.83 -12.28 -10.17
C GLN A 162 8.28 -12.74 -10.39
N SER A 163 9.21 -11.81 -10.60
CA SER A 163 10.55 -12.12 -11.14
C SER A 163 11.71 -11.46 -10.39
N GLY A 164 11.44 -10.56 -9.44
CA GLY A 164 12.47 -9.74 -8.81
C GLY A 164 13.05 -8.65 -9.72
N ALA A 165 12.55 -8.51 -10.95
CA ALA A 165 12.98 -7.48 -11.89
C ALA A 165 12.12 -6.21 -11.76
N GLY A 166 12.75 -5.05 -11.86
CA GLY A 166 12.09 -3.75 -11.84
C GLY A 166 12.81 -2.73 -10.96
N GLU A 167 12.25 -1.53 -10.91
CA GLU A 167 12.72 -0.48 -10.02
C GLU A 167 12.24 -0.78 -8.60
N VAL A 168 13.18 -0.98 -7.67
CA VAL A 168 12.87 -1.25 -6.26
C VAL A 168 12.52 0.07 -5.57
N PRO A 169 11.32 0.20 -4.96
CA PRO A 169 11.00 1.27 -4.03
C PRO A 169 12.09 1.49 -2.99
N ASP A 170 12.63 2.71 -2.92
CA ASP A 170 13.58 3.09 -1.87
C ASP A 170 12.87 3.63 -0.62
N SER A 171 11.57 3.97 -0.73
CA SER A 171 10.79 4.58 0.35
C SER A 171 9.29 4.27 0.31
N VAL A 172 8.63 4.50 1.45
CA VAL A 172 7.16 4.51 1.63
C VAL A 172 6.73 5.75 2.41
N TYR A 173 5.46 6.12 2.23
CA TYR A 173 4.81 7.26 2.87
C TYR A 173 3.65 6.78 3.74
N CYS A 174 3.46 7.41 4.90
CA CYS A 174 2.37 7.17 5.82
C CYS A 174 1.77 8.49 6.30
N GLU A 175 0.50 8.46 6.66
CA GLU A 175 -0.27 9.58 7.18
C GLU A 175 -1.27 9.12 8.24
N GLY A 176 -1.56 9.99 9.19
CA GLY A 176 -2.55 9.70 10.22
C GLY A 176 -3.09 10.97 10.85
N ARG A 177 -4.23 10.82 11.54
CA ARG A 177 -4.99 11.93 12.13
C ARG A 177 -5.27 13.08 11.13
N ILE A 178 -5.58 12.73 9.88
CA ILE A 178 -5.75 13.70 8.77
C ILE A 178 -6.87 14.69 9.09
N GLY A 179 -6.56 15.99 9.04
CA GLY A 179 -7.52 17.05 9.39
C GLY A 179 -7.88 17.10 10.88
N MET A 180 -7.16 16.38 11.74
CA MET A 180 -7.40 16.31 13.18
C MET A 180 -6.19 16.85 13.96
N PRO A 181 -6.38 17.32 15.22
CA PRO A 181 -5.26 17.71 16.07
C PRO A 181 -4.25 16.58 16.22
N GLY A 182 -2.96 16.89 16.03
CA GLY A 182 -1.89 15.89 16.05
C GLY A 182 -1.67 15.17 14.72
N GLU A 183 -2.20 15.71 13.61
CA GLU A 183 -1.91 15.25 12.26
C GLU A 183 -0.41 15.06 12.03
N TRP A 184 -0.05 13.93 11.43
CA TRP A 184 1.32 13.53 11.18
C TRP A 184 1.48 12.91 9.80
N ARG A 185 2.71 12.96 9.30
CA ARG A 185 3.19 12.22 8.14
C ARG A 185 4.47 11.49 8.52
N ALA A 186 4.72 10.35 7.87
CA ALA A 186 5.96 9.63 8.03
C ALA A 186 6.51 9.19 6.67
N VAL A 187 7.83 9.23 6.54
CA VAL A 187 8.55 8.59 5.43
C VAL A 187 9.53 7.59 6.01
N ILE A 188 9.59 6.42 5.40
CA ILE A 188 10.60 5.41 5.67
C ILE A 188 11.42 5.24 4.40
N ARG A 189 12.75 5.33 4.49
CA ARG A 189 13.69 5.08 3.40
C ARG A 189 14.84 4.20 3.89
N GLY A 190 15.04 3.04 3.28
CA GLY A 190 15.92 2.04 3.90
C GLY A 190 15.44 1.79 5.33
N TYR A 191 16.28 2.01 6.35
CA TYR A 191 15.86 1.93 7.76
C TYR A 191 15.65 3.29 8.43
N ASP A 192 15.92 4.39 7.75
CA ASP A 192 15.65 5.72 8.30
C ASP A 192 14.15 5.98 8.26
N LYS A 193 13.63 6.52 9.36
CA LYS A 193 12.23 6.93 9.48
C LYS A 193 12.14 8.33 10.03
N LEU A 194 11.51 9.22 9.27
CA LEU A 194 11.21 10.58 9.67
C LEU A 194 9.71 10.75 9.89
N VAL A 195 9.34 11.35 11.02
CA VAL A 195 7.97 11.79 11.32
C VAL A 195 7.93 13.32 11.28
N ILE A 196 6.96 13.86 10.53
CA ILE A 196 6.76 15.30 10.38
C ILE A 196 5.33 15.70 10.73
N ARG A 197 5.15 16.98 11.10
CA ARG A 197 3.84 17.64 10.97
C ARG A 197 3.59 18.04 9.51
N PRO A 198 2.33 18.23 9.07
CA PRO A 198 2.02 18.67 7.72
C PRO A 198 2.71 19.98 7.29
N GLN A 199 3.11 20.83 8.25
CA GLN A 199 3.87 22.06 8.01
C GLN A 199 5.35 21.81 7.70
N GLU A 200 5.73 20.57 7.41
CA GLU A 200 7.10 20.16 7.08
C GLU A 200 8.07 20.33 8.28
N GLU A 201 7.55 20.24 9.50
CA GLU A 201 8.35 20.26 10.72
C GLU A 201 8.74 18.84 11.10
N ALA A 202 10.05 18.54 11.06
CA ALA A 202 10.60 17.29 11.58
C ALA A 202 10.40 17.19 13.08
N THR A 203 9.72 16.14 13.52
CA THR A 203 9.39 15.92 14.94
C THR A 203 10.08 14.71 15.54
N ARG A 204 10.36 13.67 14.75
CA ARG A 204 11.08 12.47 15.18
C ARG A 204 11.90 11.88 14.04
N LEU A 205 13.08 11.37 14.34
CA LEU A 205 13.93 10.63 13.41
C LEU A 205 14.47 9.37 14.09
N TYR A 206 14.34 8.22 13.43
CA TYR A 206 14.83 6.93 13.94
C TYR A 206 15.59 6.17 12.86
N ASN A 207 16.60 5.41 13.27
CA ASN A 207 17.20 4.35 12.47
C ASN A 207 16.65 3.00 12.93
N LEU A 208 15.75 2.42 12.14
CA LEU A 208 15.03 1.19 12.47
C LEU A 208 15.89 -0.08 12.42
N ALA A 209 17.12 -0.02 11.89
CA ALA A 209 18.05 -1.16 11.92
C ALA A 209 18.65 -1.31 13.31
N ASP A 210 19.09 -0.19 13.90
CA ASP A 210 19.75 -0.15 15.21
C ASP A 210 18.75 0.04 16.35
N ASP A 211 17.63 0.73 16.08
CA ASP A 211 16.55 1.01 17.02
C ASP A 211 15.16 0.63 16.45
N PRO A 212 14.84 -0.68 16.37
CA PRO A 212 13.53 -1.15 15.88
C PRO A 212 12.36 -0.73 16.78
N ALA A 213 12.64 -0.39 18.05
CA ALA A 213 11.65 -0.02 19.05
C ALA A 213 11.37 1.50 19.11
N GLU A 214 12.15 2.31 18.39
CA GLU A 214 12.05 3.76 18.34
C GLU A 214 12.24 4.44 19.70
N GLU A 215 13.21 3.95 20.48
CA GLU A 215 13.54 4.47 21.81
C GLU A 215 14.43 5.72 21.75
N THR A 216 15.21 5.89 20.68
CA THR A 216 16.19 6.97 20.54
C THR A 216 15.79 7.93 19.42
N ASP A 217 15.23 9.08 19.78
CA ASP A 217 14.89 10.13 18.81
C ASP A 217 16.12 10.96 18.41
N LEU A 218 16.43 10.96 17.11
CA LEU A 218 17.58 11.61 16.50
C LEU A 218 17.21 12.95 15.82
N ALA A 219 15.95 13.41 15.89
CA ALA A 219 15.50 14.58 15.11
C ALA A 219 16.25 15.88 15.46
N HIS A 220 16.71 15.99 16.70
CA HIS A 220 17.44 17.15 17.22
C HIS A 220 18.93 16.87 17.43
N ASP A 221 19.42 15.70 17.03
CA ASP A 221 20.82 15.38 17.10
C ASP A 221 21.58 16.02 15.93
N ARG A 222 22.71 16.66 16.25
CA ARG A 222 23.53 17.41 15.28
C ARG A 222 24.25 16.48 14.33
N GLU A 223 24.62 15.28 14.76
CA GLU A 223 25.27 14.29 13.90
C GLU A 223 24.34 13.75 12.81
N HIS A 224 23.02 13.79 13.04
CA HIS A 224 21.99 13.28 12.14
C HIS A 224 21.30 14.37 11.29
N GLU A 225 21.80 15.61 11.33
CA GLU A 225 21.23 16.75 10.59
C GLU A 225 21.11 16.48 9.08
N LEU A 226 22.15 15.92 8.46
CA LEU A 226 22.12 15.59 7.02
C LEU A 226 21.07 14.52 6.68
N THR A 227 20.93 13.50 7.52
CA THR A 227 19.92 12.44 7.35
C THR A 227 18.51 13.02 7.50
N ARG A 228 18.28 13.84 8.54
CA ARG A 228 17.01 14.53 8.76
C ARG A 228 16.62 15.40 7.57
N ASP A 229 17.54 16.21 7.07
CA ASP A 229 17.26 17.16 5.98
C ASP A 229 17.00 16.43 4.65
N SER A 230 17.74 15.34 4.38
CA SER A 230 17.52 14.44 3.25
C SER A 230 16.14 13.77 3.32
N MET A 231 15.77 13.23 4.48
CA MET A 231 14.46 12.62 4.70
C MET A 231 13.32 13.64 4.61
N LEU A 232 13.54 14.88 5.07
CA LEU A 232 12.57 15.96 4.96
C LEU A 232 12.36 16.37 3.49
N ALA A 233 13.43 16.44 2.70
CA ALA A 233 13.34 16.66 1.27
C ALA A 233 12.55 15.54 0.56
N LEU A 234 12.77 14.29 0.96
CA LEU A 234 12.02 13.14 0.46
C LEU A 234 10.54 13.20 0.86
N ALA A 235 10.22 13.56 2.10
CA ALA A 235 8.84 13.77 2.55
C ALA A 235 8.13 14.84 1.73
N ARG A 236 8.80 15.97 1.46
CA ARG A 236 8.28 17.01 0.56
C ARG A 236 8.05 16.50 -0.85
N GLN A 237 8.91 15.62 -1.36
CA GLN A 237 8.73 15.01 -2.68
C GLN A 237 7.50 14.10 -2.70
N TRP A 238 7.30 13.28 -1.67
CA TRP A 238 6.10 12.46 -1.52
C TRP A 238 4.84 13.32 -1.46
N MET A 239 4.81 14.34 -0.61
CA MET A 239 3.66 15.25 -0.48
C MET A 239 3.31 15.92 -1.82
N ARG A 240 4.31 16.46 -2.55
CA ARG A 240 4.09 17.04 -3.88
C ARG A 240 3.58 16.02 -4.89
N LYS A 241 4.15 14.81 -4.91
CA LYS A 241 3.75 13.73 -5.83
C LYS A 241 2.30 13.31 -5.59
N LEU A 242 1.89 13.25 -4.33
CA LEU A 242 0.56 12.79 -3.93
C LEU A 242 -0.48 13.91 -3.98
N GLY A 243 -0.07 15.18 -3.99
CA GLY A 243 -0.99 16.30 -3.82
C GLY A 243 -1.46 16.46 -2.37
N ASP A 244 -0.62 16.06 -1.41
CA ASP A 244 -0.89 16.20 0.01
C ASP A 244 -0.58 17.64 0.48
N GLY A 245 -1.51 18.24 1.21
CA GLY A 245 -1.43 19.64 1.64
C GLY A 245 -1.77 20.67 0.57
N VAL A 246 -2.32 20.25 -0.59
CA VAL A 246 -2.89 21.15 -1.59
C VAL A 246 -4.40 20.94 -1.75
N ASP A 247 -5.12 22.04 -1.97
CA ASP A 247 -6.55 22.01 -2.25
C ASP A 247 -6.82 21.65 -3.73
N PRO A 248 -8.09 21.46 -4.15
CA PRO A 248 -8.43 21.14 -5.54
C PRO A 248 -8.02 22.20 -6.57
N SER A 249 -7.73 23.44 -6.16
CA SER A 249 -7.21 24.51 -7.02
C SER A 249 -5.68 24.47 -7.17
N GLY A 250 -5.01 23.57 -6.45
CA GLY A 250 -3.55 23.43 -6.44
C GLY A 250 -2.86 24.41 -5.49
N LEU A 251 -3.62 25.18 -4.69
CA LEU A 251 -3.06 26.04 -3.67
C LEU A 251 -2.76 25.24 -2.41
N ARG A 252 -1.66 25.56 -1.72
CA ARG A 252 -1.39 24.98 -0.40
C ARG A 252 -2.55 25.32 0.53
N LEU A 253 -3.07 24.30 1.22
CA LEU A 253 -4.02 24.49 2.31
C LEU A 253 -3.37 25.39 3.35
N ARG A 254 -3.93 26.59 3.52
CA ARG A 254 -3.53 27.51 4.59
C ARG A 254 -4.24 27.08 5.86
N ASN A 255 -3.48 26.87 6.93
CA ASN A 255 -4.03 26.80 8.28
C ASN A 255 -4.30 28.21 8.81
#